data_AF-A0A9D8NWU3-F1
#
_entry.id   AF-A0A9D8NWU3-F1
#
_cell.length_a   1.000
_cell.length_b   1.000
_cell.length_c   1.000
_cell.angle_alpha   90.00
_cell.angle_beta   90.00
_cell.angle_gamma   90.00
#
_symmetry.space_group_name_H-M   'P 1'
#
loop_
_entity.id
_entity.type
_entity.pdbx_description
1 polymer ?
#
loop_
_entity_poly.entity_id
_entity_poly.type
_entity_poly.pdbx_seq_one_letter_code
_entity_poly.pdbx_strand_id
1 'polypeptide(L)'
;MRLYGLIPRFFGSGLRHDEAVLLLPWYANGTLKSPERRRMHHHVCRCESCRADLASLEDLQHTLRQLPTPVIRQTAFDSLMASIERSEQEQGKVSDSRVRATARPARAHRFGWTSFAWLYPTTIAPVAAAAGL
;
A
#
# COMPACT_ATOMS: atom_id res chain seq x y z
N MET A 1 -3.72 -7.13 -6.21
CA MET A 1 -4.46 -5.90 -5.88
C MET A 1 -5.90 -6.26 -5.48
N ARG A 2 -6.19 -6.31 -4.18
CA ARG A 2 -7.54 -6.50 -3.62
C ARG A 2 -7.84 -5.32 -2.69
N LEU A 3 -8.37 -4.23 -3.25
CA LEU A 3 -8.81 -3.05 -2.49
C LEU A 3 -10.34 -3.00 -2.42
N TYR A 4 -10.98 -4.12 -2.06
CA TYR A 4 -12.43 -4.19 -1.83
C TYR A 4 -12.80 -4.81 -0.47
N GLY A 5 -11.82 -4.92 0.45
CA GLY A 5 -11.95 -5.70 1.68
C GLY A 5 -12.46 -4.95 2.92
N LEU A 6 -12.71 -3.64 2.82
CA LEU A 6 -13.04 -2.80 3.98
C LEU A 6 -14.36 -2.04 3.80
N ILE A 7 -15.40 -2.73 3.32
CA ILE A 7 -16.75 -2.37 3.77
C ILE A 7 -16.99 -3.21 5.01
N PRO A 8 -16.71 -2.67 6.21
CA PRO A 8 -16.97 -3.38 7.44
C PRO A 8 -18.44 -3.83 7.48
N ARG A 9 -18.62 -5.14 7.63
CA ARG A 9 -19.94 -5.79 7.67
C ARG A 9 -20.59 -5.48 9.01
N PHE A 10 -21.21 -4.31 9.11
CA PHE A 10 -21.83 -3.86 10.35
C PHE A 10 -23.27 -4.33 10.43
N PHE A 11 -23.54 -5.24 11.36
CA PHE A 11 -24.86 -5.70 11.76
C PHE A 11 -25.26 -4.94 13.03
N GLY A 12 -26.13 -3.94 12.91
CA GLY A 12 -26.60 -3.12 14.03
C GLY A 12 -27.80 -2.28 13.61
N SER A 13 -28.75 -2.11 14.53
CA SER A 13 -30.08 -1.53 14.35
C SER A 13 -30.04 -0.03 14.02
N GLY A 14 -30.04 0.30 12.73
CA GLY A 14 -30.12 1.67 12.22
C GLY A 14 -28.80 2.20 11.65
N LEU A 15 -28.86 2.81 10.47
CA LEU A 15 -27.70 3.40 9.81
C LEU A 15 -27.50 4.83 10.32
N ARG A 16 -26.34 5.12 10.93
CA ARG A 16 -25.97 6.50 11.31
C ARG A 16 -25.62 7.31 10.07
N HIS A 17 -25.71 8.64 10.15
CA HIS A 17 -25.39 9.52 9.03
C HIS A 17 -23.95 9.31 8.53
N ASP A 18 -22.95 9.31 9.41
CA ASP A 18 -21.54 9.11 9.02
C ASP A 18 -21.30 7.76 8.33
N GLU A 19 -22.02 6.73 8.76
CA GLU A 19 -21.98 5.40 8.14
C GLU A 19 -22.70 5.40 6.79
N ALA A 20 -23.79 6.17 6.66
CA ALA A 20 -24.52 6.35 5.42
C ALA A 20 -23.65 7.02 4.36
N VAL A 21 -22.91 8.07 4.72
CA VAL A 21 -21.98 8.77 3.81
C VAL A 21 -20.96 7.81 3.19
N LEU A 22 -20.41 6.87 3.96
CA LEU A 22 -19.46 5.87 3.46
C LEU A 22 -20.08 4.83 2.52
N LEU A 23 -21.35 4.50 2.73
CA LEU A 23 -22.07 3.50 1.94
C LEU A 23 -22.79 4.11 0.72
N LEU A 24 -22.96 5.43 0.67
CA LEU A 24 -23.73 6.15 -0.36
C LEU A 24 -23.20 5.89 -1.78
N PRO A 25 -21.88 5.92 -2.05
CA PRO A 25 -21.36 5.64 -3.39
C PRO A 25 -21.68 4.22 -3.86
N TRP A 26 -21.65 3.25 -2.95
CA TRP A 26 -21.98 1.87 -3.25
C TRP A 26 -23.48 1.68 -3.51
N TYR A 27 -24.32 2.46 -2.83
CA TYR A 27 -25.76 2.51 -3.06
C TYR A 27 -26.09 3.12 -4.43
N ALA A 28 -25.50 4.27 -4.76
CA ALA A 28 -25.64 4.93 -6.06
C ALA A 28 -25.16 4.04 -7.22
N ASN A 29 -24.10 3.25 -7.01
CA ASN A 29 -23.61 2.28 -7.99
C ASN A 29 -24.41 0.96 -8.03
N GLY A 30 -25.39 0.75 -7.15
CA GLY A 30 -26.19 -0.48 -7.11
C GLY A 30 -25.43 -1.72 -6.63
N THR A 31 -24.26 -1.54 -6.01
CA THR A 31 -23.33 -2.61 -5.61
C THR A 31 -23.51 -3.12 -4.17
N LEU A 32 -24.37 -2.46 -3.38
CA LEU A 32 -24.66 -2.90 -2.00
C LEU A 32 -25.48 -4.20 -1.96
N LYS A 33 -25.18 -5.05 -0.98
CA LYS A 33 -25.96 -6.26 -0.74
C LYS A 33 -27.35 -5.91 -0.21
N SER A 34 -28.33 -6.78 -0.47
CA SER A 34 -29.74 -6.60 -0.08
C SER A 34 -29.98 -6.08 1.36
N PRO A 35 -29.33 -6.59 2.43
CA PRO A 35 -29.55 -6.06 3.79
C PRO A 35 -28.98 -4.65 4.00
N GLU A 36 -27.84 -4.32 3.40
CA GLU A 36 -27.23 -2.97 3.47
C GLU A 36 -28.05 -1.98 2.64
N ARG A 37 -28.46 -2.38 1.44
CA ARG A 37 -29.29 -1.58 0.55
C ARG A 37 -30.61 -1.17 1.20
N ARG A 38 -31.30 -2.08 1.90
CA ARG A 38 -32.55 -1.75 2.62
C ARG A 38 -32.33 -0.74 3.73
N ARG A 39 -31.26 -0.88 4.50
CA ARG A 39 -30.92 0.06 5.60
C ARG A 39 -30.56 1.44 5.05
N MET A 40 -29.78 1.48 3.98
CA MET A 40 -29.47 2.73 3.27
C MET A 40 -30.73 3.41 2.74
N HIS A 41 -31.57 2.66 2.03
CA HIS A 41 -32.82 3.18 1.50
C HIS A 41 -33.70 3.81 2.60
N HIS A 42 -33.85 3.11 3.72
CA HIS A 42 -34.60 3.61 4.89
C HIS A 42 -34.00 4.91 5.47
N HIS A 43 -32.67 5.04 5.49
CA HIS A 43 -31.97 6.24 5.94
C HIS A 43 -32.17 7.42 4.98
N VAL A 44 -31.94 7.24 3.67
CA VAL A 44 -32.08 8.28 2.64
C VAL A 44 -33.52 8.81 2.55
N CYS A 45 -34.51 7.95 2.80
CA CYS A 45 -35.91 8.40 2.86
C CYS A 45 -36.18 9.38 4.03
N ARG A 46 -35.36 9.38 5.08
CA ARG A 46 -35.55 10.24 6.27
C ARG A 46 -34.51 11.35 6.43
N CYS A 47 -33.37 11.25 5.77
CA CYS A 47 -32.26 12.18 5.91
C CYS A 47 -32.13 13.05 4.66
N GLU A 48 -32.40 14.35 4.80
CA GLU A 48 -32.34 15.30 3.68
C GLU A 48 -30.92 15.45 3.12
N SER A 49 -29.90 15.53 3.98
CA SER A 49 -28.51 15.66 3.55
C SER A 49 -28.07 14.45 2.72
N CYS A 50 -28.34 13.22 3.17
CA CYS A 50 -28.02 12.03 2.38
C CYS A 50 -28.78 11.94 1.06
N ARG A 51 -29.98 12.55 0.96
CA ARG A 51 -30.72 12.61 -0.31
C ARG A 51 -30.09 13.60 -1.28
N ALA A 52 -29.67 14.76 -0.80
CA ALA A 52 -28.94 15.75 -1.59
C ALA A 52 -27.59 15.20 -2.10
N ASP A 53 -26.86 14.49 -1.23
CA ASP A 53 -25.62 13.83 -1.61
C ASP A 53 -25.86 12.74 -2.66
N LEU A 54 -26.94 11.96 -2.51
CA LEU A 54 -27.28 10.91 -3.48
C LEU A 54 -27.60 11.51 -4.85
N ALA A 55 -28.40 12.57 -4.91
CA ALA A 55 -28.72 13.26 -6.16
C ALA A 55 -27.45 13.79 -6.84
N SER A 56 -26.49 14.32 -6.07
CA SER A 56 -25.20 14.78 -6.59
C SER A 56 -24.36 13.64 -7.18
N LEU A 57 -24.36 12.47 -6.53
CA LEU A 57 -23.68 11.28 -7.06
C LEU A 57 -24.36 10.73 -8.33
N GLU A 58 -25.69 10.75 -8.39
CA GLU A 58 -26.45 10.31 -9.56
C GLU A 58 -26.22 11.24 -10.76
N ASP A 59 -26.16 12.55 -10.54
CA ASP A 59 -25.84 13.55 -11.58
C ASP A 59 -24.41 13.39 -12.13
N LEU A 60 -23.43 13.20 -11.23
CA LEU A 60 -22.07 12.89 -11.62
C LEU A 60 -22.01 11.60 -12.46
N GLN A 61 -22.68 10.54 -12.01
CA GLN A 61 -22.72 9.26 -12.73
C GLN A 61 -23.38 9.42 -14.10
N HIS A 62 -24.44 10.22 -14.20
CA HIS A 62 -25.11 10.54 -15.45
C HIS A 62 -24.15 11.23 -16.42
N THR A 63 -23.45 12.26 -15.96
CA THR A 63 -22.44 13.00 -16.74
C THR A 63 -21.32 12.08 -17.22
N LEU A 64 -20.80 11.21 -16.35
CA LEU A 64 -19.74 10.27 -16.70
C LEU A 64 -20.19 9.24 -17.74
N ARG A 65 -21.46 8.80 -17.71
CA ARG A 65 -22.02 7.86 -18.70
C ARG A 65 -22.20 8.49 -20.09
N GLN A 66 -22.28 9.82 -20.17
CA GLN A 66 -22.36 10.53 -21.45
C GLN A 66 -20.99 10.72 -22.10
N LEU A 67 -19.90 10.55 -21.37
CA LEU A 67 -18.56 10.65 -21.93
C LEU A 67 -18.32 9.48 -22.89
N PRO A 68 -17.65 9.71 -24.03
CA PRO A 68 -17.30 8.64 -24.95
C PRO A 68 -16.38 7.65 -24.25
N THR A 69 -16.67 6.35 -24.39
CA THR A 69 -15.78 5.30 -23.90
C THR A 69 -14.43 5.42 -24.60
N PRO A 70 -13.32 5.63 -23.87
CA PRO A 70 -12.01 5.76 -24.49
C PRO A 70 -11.62 4.42 -25.12
N VAL A 71 -11.35 4.43 -26.43
CA VAL A 71 -10.84 3.25 -27.13
C VAL A 71 -9.33 3.25 -26.99
N ILE A 72 -8.79 2.33 -26.18
CA ILE A 72 -7.35 2.11 -26.10
C ILE A 72 -6.94 1.29 -27.33
N ARG A 73 -6.03 1.82 -28.14
CA ARG A 73 -5.46 1.07 -29.27
C ARG A 73 -4.66 -0.11 -28.75
N GLN A 74 -4.86 -1.30 -29.31
CA GLN A 74 -4.13 -2.52 -28.92
C GLN A 74 -2.60 -2.30 -28.91
N THR A 75 -2.07 -1.61 -29.92
CA THR A 75 -0.63 -1.29 -30.02
C THR A 75 -0.11 -0.45 -28.85
N ALA A 76 -0.94 0.44 -28.28
CA ALA A 76 -0.55 1.27 -27.13
C ALA A 76 -0.48 0.41 -25.86
N PHE A 77 -1.40 -0.54 -25.70
CA PHE A 77 -1.36 -1.51 -24.63
C PHE A 77 -0.13 -2.43 -24.76
N ASP A 78 0.14 -2.97 -25.95
CA ASP A 78 1.29 -3.83 -26.19
C ASP A 78 2.61 -3.10 -25.91
N SER A 79 2.71 -1.83 -26.31
CA SER A 79 3.88 -1.00 -26.03
C SER A 79 4.07 -0.75 -24.54
N LEU A 80 2.97 -0.54 -23.80
CA LEU A 80 3.00 -0.40 -22.35
C LEU A 80 3.48 -1.69 -21.68
N MET A 81 2.93 -2.85 -22.09
CA MET A 81 3.32 -4.15 -21.54
C MET A 81 4.81 -4.45 -21.81
N ALA A 82 5.29 -4.22 -23.04
CA ALA A 82 6.70 -4.36 -23.38
C ALA A 82 7.61 -3.37 -22.60
N SER A 83 7.09 -2.22 -22.18
CA SER A 83 7.81 -1.29 -21.31
C SER A 83 7.91 -1.78 -19.86
N ILE A 84 6.85 -2.40 -19.34
CA ILE A 84 6.83 -3.01 -18.01
C ILE A 84 7.85 -4.15 -17.96
N GLU A 85 7.81 -5.07 -18.93
CA GLU A 85 8.74 -6.21 -19.01
C GLU A 85 10.21 -5.77 -19.07
N ARG A 86 10.53 -4.73 -19.87
CA ARG A 86 11.89 -4.16 -19.91
C ARG A 86 12.31 -3.60 -18.56
N SER A 87 11.42 -2.87 -17.89
CA SER A 87 11.69 -2.29 -16.58
C SER A 87 11.97 -3.37 -15.52
N GLU A 88 11.21 -4.47 -15.55
CA GLU A 88 11.41 -5.60 -14.65
C GLU A 88 12.75 -6.32 -14.90
N GLN A 89 13.13 -6.51 -16.17
CA GLN A 89 14.41 -7.10 -16.53
C GLN A 89 15.60 -6.23 -16.09
N GLU A 90 15.48 -4.91 -16.23
CA GLU A 90 16.51 -3.98 -15.76
C GLU A 90 16.63 -4.00 -14.24
N GLN A 91 15.52 -4.03 -13.51
CA GLN A 91 15.52 -4.17 -12.05
C GLN A 91 16.12 -5.51 -11.59
N GLY A 92 15.81 -6.61 -12.28
CA GLY A 92 16.38 -7.94 -12.03
C GLY A 92 17.89 -8.00 -12.28
N LYS A 93 18.39 -7.31 -13.30
CA LYS A 93 19.84 -7.21 -13.56
C LYS A 93 20.56 -6.36 -12.52
N VAL A 94 19.94 -5.28 -12.04
CA VAL A 94 20.51 -4.43 -10.98
C VAL A 94 20.53 -5.17 -9.63
N SER A 95 19.49 -5.95 -9.31
CA SER A 95 19.47 -6.76 -8.10
C SER A 95 20.47 -7.92 -8.17
N ASP A 96 20.55 -8.64 -9.29
CA ASP A 96 21.52 -9.72 -9.50
C ASP A 96 22.96 -9.21 -9.53
N SER A 97 23.22 -8.06 -10.17
CA SER A 97 24.56 -7.44 -10.15
C SER A 97 24.95 -6.92 -8.77
N ARG A 98 24.02 -6.44 -7.93
CA ARG A 98 24.29 -6.09 -6.53
C ARG A 98 24.58 -7.34 -5.68
N VAL A 99 23.84 -8.43 -5.88
CA VAL A 99 24.10 -9.72 -5.23
C VAL A 99 25.46 -10.28 -5.68
N ARG A 100 25.77 -10.21 -6.97
CA ARG A 100 27.04 -10.70 -7.54
C ARG A 100 28.25 -9.83 -7.19
N ALA A 101 28.08 -8.51 -7.06
CA ALA A 101 29.11 -7.61 -6.56
C ALA A 101 29.42 -7.87 -5.07
N THR A 102 28.45 -8.35 -4.30
CA THR A 102 28.68 -8.84 -2.92
C THR A 102 29.19 -10.28 -2.85
N ALA A 103 29.00 -11.08 -3.92
CA ALA A 103 29.61 -12.38 -4.09
C ALA A 103 31.10 -12.20 -4.45
N ARG A 104 31.87 -11.71 -3.47
CA ARG A 104 33.33 -11.73 -3.47
C ARG A 104 33.76 -13.17 -3.77
N PRO A 105 34.52 -13.45 -4.85
CA PRO A 105 35.00 -14.81 -5.08
C PRO A 105 35.82 -15.18 -3.86
N ALA A 106 35.46 -16.29 -3.22
CA ALA A 106 36.26 -16.91 -2.19
C ALA A 106 37.58 -17.35 -2.85
N ARG A 107 38.52 -16.40 -2.96
CA ARG A 107 39.92 -16.68 -3.20
C ARG A 107 40.31 -17.57 -2.03
N ALA A 108 40.55 -18.85 -2.34
CA ALA A 108 41.00 -19.85 -1.41
C ALA A 108 42.32 -19.39 -0.76
N HIS A 109 42.22 -18.67 0.34
CA HIS A 109 43.33 -18.42 1.24
C HIS A 109 43.33 -19.53 2.28
N ARG A 110 44.07 -20.59 1.93
CA ARG A 110 44.87 -21.34 2.91
C ARG A 110 45.84 -20.32 3.53
N PHE A 111 46.07 -20.40 4.85
CA PHE A 111 46.85 -19.47 5.72
C PHE A 111 46.07 -18.20 6.13
N GLY A 112 45.92 -17.81 7.40
CA GLY A 112 46.37 -18.30 8.70
C GLY A 112 45.85 -17.29 9.75
N TRP A 113 45.35 -17.78 10.89
CA TRP A 113 44.57 -17.02 11.89
C TRP A 113 45.37 -16.04 12.77
N THR A 114 46.38 -15.36 12.25
CA THR A 114 47.19 -14.42 13.06
C THR A 114 47.01 -12.99 12.57
N SER A 115 45.98 -12.30 13.06
CA SER A 115 45.95 -10.84 13.26
C SER A 115 44.67 -10.37 14.00
N PHE A 116 44.45 -10.86 15.23
CA PHE A 116 43.62 -10.15 16.23
C PHE A 116 44.54 -9.34 17.15
N ALA A 117 45.35 -8.44 16.58
CA ALA A 117 46.34 -7.64 17.32
C ALA A 117 46.14 -6.12 17.17
N TRP A 118 44.92 -5.66 16.84
CA TRP A 118 44.65 -4.23 16.58
C TRP A 118 43.37 -3.68 17.25
N LEU A 119 42.86 -4.30 18.33
CA LEU A 119 41.60 -3.85 18.93
C LEU A 119 41.54 -3.82 20.46
N TYR A 120 42.68 -3.67 21.14
CA TYR A 120 42.68 -3.16 22.53
C TYR A 120 43.88 -2.24 22.79
N PRO A 121 43.69 -0.90 22.81
CA PRO A 121 44.64 -0.01 23.45
C PRO A 121 44.53 -0.16 24.97
N THR A 122 45.61 -0.65 25.56
CA THR A 122 45.90 -0.62 27.00
C THR A 122 46.19 0.81 27.46
N THR A 123 45.18 1.51 27.96
CA THR A 123 45.40 2.67 28.85
C THR A 123 44.39 2.65 29.98
N ILE A 124 44.64 1.81 30.99
CA ILE A 124 44.17 2.07 32.36
C ILE A 124 45.40 2.56 33.11
N ALA A 125 45.48 3.88 33.31
CA ALA A 125 46.47 4.49 34.19
C ALA A 125 46.06 4.20 35.65
N PRO A 126 46.97 3.75 36.52
CA PRO A 126 46.70 3.67 37.95
C PRO A 126 46.88 5.07 38.57
N VAL A 127 45.81 5.64 39.12
CA VAL A 127 45.92 6.74 40.08
C VAL A 127 46.25 6.13 41.44
N ALA A 128 47.46 6.41 41.92
CA ALA A 128 47.97 5.96 43.19
C ALA A 128 47.44 6.81 44.37
N ALA A 129 47.03 6.11 45.43
CA ALA A 129 47.32 6.33 46.85
C ALA A 129 46.96 7.66 47.57
N ALA A 130 46.12 7.54 48.61
CA ALA A 130 46.36 7.97 50.02
C ALA A 130 45.09 7.60 50.84
N ALA A 131 45.06 6.57 51.70
CA ALA A 131 45.57 6.48 53.08
C ALA A 131 44.87 7.42 54.11
N GLY A 132 44.17 6.82 55.08
CA GLY A 132 44.03 7.35 56.45
C GLY A 132 42.63 7.55 57.02
N LEU A 133 42.05 6.53 57.67
CA LEU A 133 41.80 6.44 59.14
C LEU A 133 40.86 5.26 59.47
#